data_AF-A0A842QWX0-F1
#
_entry.id   AF-A0A842QWX0-F1
#
_cell.length_a   1.000
_cell.length_b   1.000
_cell.length_c   1.000
_cell.angle_alpha   90.00
_cell.angle_beta   90.00
_cell.angle_gamma   90.00
#
_symmetry.space_group_name_H-M   'P 1'
#
loop_
_entity.id
_entity.type
_entity.pdbx_description
1 polymer ?
#
loop_
_entity_poly.entity_id
_entity_poly.type
_entity_poly.pdbx_seq_one_letter_code
_entity_poly.pdbx_strand_id
1 'polypeptide(L)' 'MKEEIREIAEAYLDKFISSEPVLIKINDERYPLKSLHRMLQTLIKEQGIENLTVYMFQNELFLEKI' A
#
# COMPACT_ATOMS: atom_id res chain seq x y z
N MET A 1 2.41 15.00 -8.98
CA MET A 1 1.49 13.85 -9.16
C MET A 1 2.16 12.49 -9.01
N LYS A 2 3.22 12.12 -9.76
CA LYS A 2 3.89 10.82 -9.54
C LYS A 2 4.70 10.75 -8.24
N GLU A 3 5.44 11.82 -7.90
CA GLU A 3 6.23 11.91 -6.67
C GLU A 3 5.34 11.93 -5.42
N GLU A 4 4.30 12.75 -5.42
CA GLU A 4 3.31 12.84 -4.32
C GLU A 4 2.61 11.49 -4.02
N ILE A 5 2.18 10.74 -5.03
CA ILE A 5 1.57 9.41 -4.82
C ILE A 5 2.59 8.41 -4.25
N ARG A 6 3.87 8.54 -4.65
CA ARG A 6 4.95 7.70 -4.14
C ARG A 6 5.17 7.96 -2.66
N GLU A 7 5.34 9.22 -2.26
CA GLU A 7 5.55 9.61 -0.86
C GLU A 7 4.42 9.10 0.05
N ILE A 8 3.17 9.19 -0.42
CA ILE A 8 2.01 8.71 0.33
C ILE A 8 2.00 7.18 0.43
N ALA A 9 2.31 6.48 -0.65
CA ALA A 9 2.39 5.03 -0.64
C ALA A 9 3.53 4.54 0.29
N GLU A 10 4.68 5.23 0.29
CA GLU A 10 5.79 4.99 1.22
C GLU A 10 5.33 5.18 2.68
N ALA A 11 4.65 6.30 2.98
CA ALA A 11 4.12 6.55 4.32
C ALA A 11 3.11 5.50 4.79
N TYR A 12 2.22 5.00 3.90
CA TYR A 12 1.32 3.89 4.22
C TYR A 12 2.08 2.61 4.53
N LEU A 13 3.09 2.29 3.71
CA LEU A 13 3.87 1.07 3.83
C LEU A 13 4.70 1.06 5.13
N ASP A 14 5.42 2.15 5.42
CA ASP A 14 6.24 2.30 6.62
C ASP A 14 5.40 2.19 7.90
N LYS A 15 4.25 2.88 7.91
CA LYS A 15 3.31 2.81 9.02
C LYS A 15 2.76 1.39 9.20
N PHE A 16 2.44 0.70 8.10
CA PHE A 16 1.88 -0.64 8.19
C PHE A 16 2.92 -1.67 8.66
N ILE A 17 4.14 -1.62 8.14
CA ILE A 17 5.24 -2.52 8.53
C ILE A 17 5.49 -2.43 10.04
N SER A 18 5.54 -1.20 10.58
CA SER A 18 5.76 -0.95 12.01
C SER A 18 4.54 -1.22 12.91
N SER A 19 3.35 -1.39 12.33
CA SER A 19 2.12 -1.60 13.10
C SER A 19 1.90 -3.07 13.52
N GLU A 20 1.15 -3.32 14.59
CA GLU A 20 0.77 -4.69 14.99
C GLU A 20 -0.24 -5.40 14.05
N PRO A 21 -1.22 -4.72 13.43
CA PRO A 21 -2.19 -5.37 12.55
C PRO A 21 -1.54 -6.17 11.41
N VAL A 22 -2.11 -7.34 11.15
CA VAL A 22 -1.75 -8.21 10.01
C VAL A 22 -2.45 -7.81 8.72
N LEU A 23 -3.55 -7.06 8.81
CA LEU A 23 -4.36 -6.61 7.68
C LEU A 23 -4.89 -5.20 7.96
N ILE A 24 -4.73 -4.30 6.99
CA ILE A 24 -5.38 -2.99 7.02
C ILE A 24 -6.08 -2.69 5.69
N LYS A 25 -7.16 -1.94 5.79
CA LYS A 25 -7.83 -1.31 4.64
C LYS A 25 -7.27 0.11 4.47
N ILE A 26 -6.86 0.45 3.26
CA ILE A 26 -6.49 1.82 2.89
C ILE A 26 -7.75 2.56 2.43
N ASN A 27 -8.18 3.53 3.23
CA ASN A 27 -9.24 4.49 2.89
C ASN A 27 -8.59 5.84 2.57
N ASP A 28 -8.22 6.06 1.31
CA ASP A 28 -7.76 7.37 0.82
C ASP A 28 -8.63 7.84 -0.33
N GLU A 29 -9.41 8.91 -0.10
CA GLU A 29 -10.30 9.50 -1.11
C GLU A 29 -9.58 10.52 -2.00
N ARG A 30 -8.36 10.92 -1.64
CA ARG A 30 -7.59 11.93 -2.36
C ARG A 30 -6.98 11.39 -3.64
N TYR A 31 -6.76 10.07 -3.73
CA TYR A 31 -6.12 9.43 -4.87
C TYR A 31 -6.93 8.24 -5.39
N PRO A 32 -6.87 7.96 -6.71
CA PRO A 32 -7.49 6.76 -7.25
C PRO A 32 -6.86 5.50 -6.65
N LEU A 33 -7.70 4.62 -6.09
CA LEU A 33 -7.26 3.36 -5.46
C LEU A 33 -6.35 2.51 -6.37
N LYS A 34 -6.64 2.47 -7.68
CA LYS A 34 -5.81 1.75 -8.66
C LYS A 34 -4.39 2.32 -8.78
N SER A 35 -4.25 3.65 -8.64
CA SER A 35 -2.94 4.31 -8.69
C SER A 35 -2.13 4.00 -7.43
N LEU A 36 -2.77 4.06 -6.25
CA LEU A 36 -2.15 3.66 -4.98
C LEU A 36 -1.78 2.19 -4.98
N HIS A 37 -2.68 1.30 -5.41
CA HIS A 37 -2.42 -0.13 -5.55
C HIS A 37 -1.16 -0.39 -6.38
N ARG A 38 -1.09 0.20 -7.59
CA ARG A 38 0.07 0.02 -8.47
C ARG A 38 1.36 0.56 -7.84
N MET A 39 1.30 1.71 -7.16
CA MET A 39 2.48 2.28 -6.50
C MET A 39 2.97 1.40 -5.35
N LEU A 40 2.07 0.93 -4.49
CA LEU A 40 2.40 0.02 -3.39
C LEU A 40 3.00 -1.29 -3.90
N GLN A 41 2.43 -1.87 -4.97
CA GLN A 41 3.02 -3.06 -5.62
C GLN A 41 4.45 -2.81 -6.10
N THR A 42 4.68 -1.65 -6.71
CA THR A 42 6.02 -1.25 -7.16
C THR A 42 6.97 -1.12 -5.97
N LEU A 43 6.58 -0.42 -4.90
CA LEU A 43 7.43 -0.20 -3.73
C LEU A 43 7.77 -1.50 -2.99
N ILE A 44 6.79 -2.37 -2.78
CA ILE A 44 6.99 -3.70 -2.15
C ILE A 44 8.05 -4.48 -2.93
N LYS A 45 7.95 -4.48 -4.27
CA LYS A 45 8.91 -5.16 -5.14
C LYS A 45 10.28 -4.48 -5.15
N GLU A 46 10.33 -3.15 -5.23
CA GLU A 46 11.59 -2.38 -5.24
C GLU A 46 12.37 -2.56 -3.93
N GLN A 47 11.67 -2.64 -2.81
CA GLN A 47 12.27 -2.80 -1.47
C GLN A 47 12.54 -4.26 -1.10
N GLY A 48 12.06 -5.23 -1.90
CA GLY A 48 12.25 -6.65 -1.63
C GLY A 48 11.53 -7.14 -0.38
N ILE A 49 10.34 -6.59 -0.09
CA ILE A 49 9.55 -6.99 1.08
C ILE A 49 8.79 -8.28 0.74
N GLU A 50 9.23 -9.40 1.29
CA GLU A 50 8.68 -10.73 0.96
C GLU A 50 7.41 -11.10 1.75
N ASN A 51 7.25 -10.56 2.96
CA ASN A 51 6.19 -10.90 3.90
C ASN A 51 5.01 -9.91 3.86
N LEU A 52 4.82 -9.24 2.73
CA LEU A 52 3.81 -8.19 2.60
C LEU A 52 3.20 -8.22 1.21
N THR A 53 1.88 -8.16 1.15
CA THR A 53 1.13 -8.11 -0.10
C THR A 53 0.15 -6.95 -0.10
N VAL A 54 -0.17 -6.47 -1.30
CA VAL A 54 -1.20 -5.47 -1.53
C VAL A 54 -2.16 -5.98 -2.59
N TYR A 55 -3.45 -5.86 -2.34
CA TYR A 55 -4.48 -6.35 -3.25
C TYR A 55 -5.76 -5.51 -3.20
N MET A 56 -6.57 -5.65 -4.25
CA MET A 56 -7.90 -5.08 -4.34
C MET A 56 -8.95 -6.17 -4.09
N PHE A 57 -9.92 -5.93 -3.22
CA PHE A 57 -11.08 -6.80 -3.02
C PHE A 57 -12.35 -5.95 -2.89
N GLN A 58 -13.41 -6.29 -3.64
CA GLN A 58 -14.67 -5.51 -3.67
C GLN A 58 -14.48 -3.99 -3.88
N ASN A 59 -13.53 -3.61 -4.74
CA ASN A 59 -13.15 -2.21 -5.02
C ASN A 59 -12.53 -1.47 -3.80
N GLU A 60 -12.04 -2.21 -2.82
CA GLU A 60 -11.30 -1.70 -1.67
C GLU A 60 -9.84 -2.16 -1.72
N LEU A 61 -8.94 -1.35 -1.17
CA LEU A 61 -7.50 -1.59 -1.19
C LEU A 61 -7.02 -2.08 0.18
N PHE A 62 -6.26 -3.17 0.18
CA PHE A 62 -5.75 -3.80 1.40
C PHE A 62 -4.23 -3.98 1.37
N LEU A 63 -3.63 -3.88 2.54
CA LEU A 63 -2.26 -4.34 2.82
C LEU A 63 -2.32 -5.46 3.86
N GLU A 64 -1.61 -6.55 3.59
CA GLU A 64 -1.60 -7.76 4.41
C GLU A 64 -0.17 -8.24 4.65
N LYS A 65 0.12 -8.73 5.87
CA LYS A 65 1.35 -9.41 6.23
C LYS A 65 1.15 -10.92 6.08
N ILE A 66 2.05 -11.59 5.37
CA ILE A 66 1.99 -13.03 5.05
C ILE A 66 3.15 -13.80 5.68
#